data_AF-A0A1W1E270-F1
#
_entry.id   AF-A0A1W1E270-F1
#
_cell.length_a   1.000
_cell.length_b   1.000
_cell.length_c   1.000
_cell.angle_alpha   90.00
_cell.angle_beta   90.00
_cell.angle_gamma   90.00
#
_symmetry.space_group_name_H-M   'P 1'
#
loop_
_entity.id
_entity.type
_entity.pdbx_description
1 polymer ?
#
loop_
_entity_poly.entity_id
_entity_poly.type
_entity_poly.pdbx_seq_one_letter_code
_entity_poly.pdbx_strand_id
1 'polypeptide(L)' 'MFKASKANELFAYLKQNGVLIKNLANAPKLINCLRVTIGNSEQNQQFISIVKAFYG' A
#
# COMPACT_ATOMS: atom_id res chain seq x y z
N MET A 1 5.62 7.25 -3.88
CA MET A 1 5.85 6.68 -2.52
C MET A 1 5.01 7.50 -1.55
N PHE A 2 4.43 6.87 -0.54
CA PHE A 2 3.59 7.56 0.45
C PHE A 2 3.83 7.00 1.85
N LYS A 3 3.56 7.81 2.87
CA LYS A 3 3.58 7.39 4.28
C LYS A 3 2.16 7.00 4.69
N ALA A 4 2.02 5.89 5.39
CA ALA A 4 0.73 5.33 5.77
C ALA A 4 0.77 4.90 7.24
N SER A 5 -0.22 5.30 8.03
CA SER A 5 -0.38 4.76 9.39
C SER A 5 -0.59 3.25 9.28
N LYS A 6 0.13 2.47 10.09
CA LYS A 6 0.09 0.99 10.06
C LYS A 6 0.51 0.40 8.70
N ALA A 7 1.58 0.92 8.09
CA ALA A 7 2.05 0.51 6.77
C ALA A 7 2.24 -1.01 6.59
N ASN A 8 2.69 -1.72 7.64
CA ASN A 8 2.83 -3.19 7.60
C ASN A 8 1.45 -3.89 7.53
N GLU A 9 0.44 -3.40 8.26
CA GLU A 9 -0.94 -3.94 8.21
C GLU A 9 -1.56 -3.65 6.83
N LEU A 10 -1.43 -2.41 6.32
CA LEU A 10 -1.91 -2.05 5.00
C LEU A 10 -1.24 -2.89 3.89
N PHE A 11 0.06 -3.15 4.01
CA PHE A 11 0.77 -4.02 3.07
C PHE A 11 0.21 -5.45 3.08
N ALA A 12 -0.05 -6.02 4.26
CA ALA A 12 -0.64 -7.35 4.37
C ALA A 12 -2.07 -7.38 3.79
N TYR A 13 -2.87 -6.34 4.05
CA TYR A 13 -4.23 -6.21 3.53
C TYR A 13 -4.25 -6.08 2.00
N LEU A 14 -3.39 -5.25 1.43
CA LEU A 14 -3.23 -5.13 -0.02
C LEU A 14 -2.83 -6.47 -0.65
N LYS A 15 -1.87 -7.18 -0.04
CA LYS A 15 -1.41 -8.50 -0.51
C LYS A 15 -2.53 -9.54 -0.51
N GLN A 16 -3.38 -9.55 0.52
CA GLN A 16 -4.55 -10.43 0.60
C GLN A 16 -5.58 -10.14 -0.49
N ASN A 17 -5.71 -8.88 -0.91
CA ASN A 17 -6.60 -8.43 -1.98
C ASN A 17 -5.96 -8.48 -3.37
N GLY A 18 -4.85 -9.22 -3.53
CA GLY A 18 -4.17 -9.42 -4.81
C GLY A 18 -3.32 -8.24 -5.31
N VAL A 19 -3.10 -7.21 -4.47
CA VAL A 19 -2.28 -6.04 -4.81
C VAL A 19 -0.92 -6.13 -4.15
N LEU A 20 0.12 -6.40 -4.94
CA LEU A 20 1.49 -6.45 -4.46
C LEU A 20 2.21 -5.12 -4.67
N ILE A 21 2.71 -4.53 -3.59
CA ILE A 21 3.51 -3.30 -3.61
C ILE A 21 4.87 -3.52 -2.93
N LYS A 22 5.76 -2.53 -2.95
CA LYS A 22 7.03 -2.60 -2.24
C LYS A 22 6.84 -2.05 -0.81
N ASN A 23 6.97 -2.94 0.18
CA ASN A 23 7.00 -2.55 1.59
C ASN A 23 8.37 -1.93 1.93
N LEU A 24 8.37 -0.68 2.40
CA LEU A 24 9.57 0.01 2.87
C LEU A 24 9.43 0.46 4.33
N ALA A 25 8.40 -0.01 5.03
CA ALA A 25 8.06 0.40 6.39
C ALA A 25 9.13 0.05 7.41
N ASN A 26 9.99 -0.92 7.11
CA ASN A 26 11.06 -1.41 8.00
C ASN A 26 12.46 -0.86 7.60
N ALA A 27 12.55 -0.02 6.57
CA ALA A 27 13.83 0.55 6.15
C ALA A 27 14.21 1.76 7.03
N PRO A 28 15.51 1.94 7.36
CA PRO A 28 15.96 3.09 8.14
C PRO A 28 15.60 4.39 7.43
N LYS A 29 15.03 5.36 8.16
CA LYS A 29 14.45 6.63 7.68
C LYS A 29 13.16 6.54 6.86
N LEU A 30 12.64 5.35 6.58
CA LEU A 30 11.40 5.12 5.80
C LEU A 30 10.32 4.43 6.64
N ILE A 31 10.35 4.66 7.95
CA ILE A 31 9.36 4.10 8.88
C ILE A 31 7.96 4.49 8.43
N ASN A 32 7.10 3.48 8.28
CA ASN A 32 5.72 3.62 7.80
C ASN A 32 5.58 4.10 6.33
N CYS A 33 6.59 3.91 5.49
CA CYS A 33 6.51 4.24 4.07
C CYS A 33 6.24 3.02 3.18
N LEU A 34 5.39 3.20 2.18
CA LEU A 34 5.06 2.22 1.16
C LEU A 34 5.34 2.80 -0.23
N ARG A 35 5.82 1.96 -1.14
CA ARG A 35 6.04 2.33 -2.54
C ARG A 35 5.13 1.51 -3.45
N VAL A 36 4.14 2.20 -4.01
CA VAL A 36 3.27 1.73 -5.08
C VAL A 36 3.92 2.04 -6.42
N THR A 37 3.81 1.08 -7.34
CA THR A 37 4.11 1.28 -8.76
C THR A 37 2.81 1.70 -9.45
N ILE A 38 2.84 2.78 -10.22
CA ILE A 38 1.68 3.20 -11.01
C ILE A 38 1.56 2.27 -12.22
N GLY A 39 0.49 1.50 -12.26
CA GLY A 39 0.16 0.57 -13.34
C GLY A 39 -0.90 1.16 -14.27
N ASN A 40 -1.74 0.29 -14.82
CA ASN A 40 -2.90 0.71 -15.60
C ASN A 40 -4.01 1.30 -14.69
N SER A 41 -5.04 1.89 -15.31
CA SER A 41 -6.13 2.55 -14.58
C SER A 41 -6.87 1.59 -13.63
N GLU A 42 -7.11 0.36 -14.07
CA GLU A 42 -7.83 -0.67 -13.31
C GLU A 42 -7.07 -1.07 -12.04
N GLN A 43 -5.76 -1.32 -12.15
CA GLN A 43 -4.87 -1.61 -11.02
C GLN A 43 -4.83 -0.45 -10.03
N ASN A 44 -4.78 0.80 -10.54
CA ASN A 44 -4.77 1.99 -9.70
C ASN A 44 -6.12 2.15 -8.96
N GLN A 45 -7.25 1.91 -9.63
CA GLN A 45 -8.57 1.94 -9.03
C GLN A 45 -8.75 0.87 -7.96
N GLN A 46 -8.31 -0.37 -8.23
CA GLN A 46 -8.33 -1.45 -7.26
C GLN A 46 -7.50 -1.09 -6.02
N PHE A 47 -6.28 -0.58 -6.20
CA PHE A 47 -5.45 -0.10 -5.09
C PHE A 47 -6.16 0.96 -4.26
N ILE A 48 -6.71 2.02 -4.90
CA ILE A 48 -7.40 3.11 -4.20
C ILE A 48 -8.61 2.59 -3.42
N SER A 49 -9.39 1.68 -4.02
CA SER A 49 -10.55 1.08 -3.37
C SER A 49 -10.18 0.31 -2.11
N ILE A 50 -9.15 -0.55 -2.18
CA ILE A 50 -8.67 -1.33 -1.04
C ILE A 50 -8.10 -0.41 0.06
N VAL A 51 -7.33 0.62 -0.31
CA VAL A 51 -6.80 1.59 0.66
C VAL A 51 -7.92 2.33 1.37
N LYS A 52 -8.97 2.75 0.65
CA LYS A 52 -10.15 3.37 1.24
C LYS A 52 -10.89 2.42 2.18
N ALA A 53 -11.04 1.15 1.81
CA ALA A 53 -11.68 0.14 2.65
C ALA A 53 -10.88 -0.18 3.93
N PHE A 54 -9.56 0.03 3.92
CA PHE A 54 -8.71 -0.17 5.10
C PHE A 54 -8.76 1.00 6.09
N TYR A 55 -8.92 2.23 5.61
CA TYR A 55 -8.91 3.46 6.43
C TYR A 55 -10.28 4.06 6.72
N GLY A 56 -11.31 3.70 5.94
CA GLY A 56 -12.70 4.06 6.18
C GLY A 56 -13.30 3.27 7.33
#